data_AF-A0A0G1MYB8-F1
#
_entry.id   AF-A0A0G1MYB8-F1
#
_cell.length_a   1.000
_cell.length_b   1.000
_cell.length_c   1.000
_cell.angle_alpha   90.00
_cell.angle_beta   90.00
_cell.angle_gamma   90.00
#
_symmetry.space_group_name_H-M   'P 1'
#
loop_
_entity.id
_entity.type
_entity.pdbx_description
1 polymer ?
#
loop_
_entity_poly.entity_id
_entity_poly.type
_entity_poly.pdbx_seq_one_letter_code
_entity_poly.pdbx_strand_id
1 'polypeptide(L)'
;MEFGRQRSSEGNTPLELLICSEEFKTELYRGLLILGKKNVRKEYRHLWSEKHPYFGYCYVVTELLYHLSDKRVTPKVIPTDEGKHWYVELSNGEPLDLAKDQEYDYSTGVKRSFMTQTMSARTKQLKEIMGL
;
A
#
# COMPACT_ATOMS: atom_id res chain seq x y z
N MET A 1 -16.95 -1.84 -46.07
CA MET A 1 -15.94 -1.25 -45.16
C MET A 1 -16.62 -1.12 -43.82
N GLU A 2 -16.33 -2.05 -42.91
CA GLU A 2 -16.95 -2.07 -41.58
C GLU A 2 -16.35 -0.97 -40.71
N PHE A 3 -17.22 -0.12 -40.17
CA PHE A 3 -16.84 0.86 -39.15
C PHE A 3 -16.45 0.09 -37.89
N GLY A 4 -15.16 0.11 -37.58
CA GLY A 4 -14.61 -0.45 -36.35
C GLY A 4 -15.33 0.13 -35.15
N ARG A 5 -15.97 -0.75 -34.37
CA ARG A 5 -16.43 -0.47 -33.01
C ARG A 5 -15.29 0.19 -32.24
N GLN A 6 -15.43 1.47 -31.93
CA GLN A 6 -14.72 2.07 -30.81
C GLN A 6 -15.12 1.26 -29.57
N ARG A 7 -14.18 0.49 -29.04
CA ARG A 7 -14.31 -0.02 -27.67
C ARG A 7 -14.27 1.22 -26.78
N SER A 8 -15.42 1.55 -26.22
CA SER A 8 -15.54 2.41 -25.05
C SER A 8 -14.51 1.95 -24.02
N SER A 9 -13.60 2.84 -23.65
CA SER A 9 -12.71 2.67 -22.51
C SER A 9 -13.53 2.82 -21.23
N GLU A 10 -14.36 1.83 -20.93
CA GLU A 10 -14.97 1.70 -19.61
C GLU A 10 -13.89 1.26 -18.62
N GLY A 11 -13.71 2.05 -17.56
CA GLY A 11 -13.47 1.48 -16.23
C GLY A 11 -12.02 1.18 -15.84
N ASN A 12 -11.11 2.15 -15.88
CA ASN A 12 -9.95 2.10 -15.00
C ASN A 12 -9.73 3.47 -14.38
N THR A 13 -10.42 3.73 -13.26
CA THR A 13 -10.04 4.84 -12.39
C THR A 13 -8.55 4.67 -12.08
N PRO A 14 -7.69 5.65 -12.44
CA PRO A 14 -6.28 5.62 -12.09
C PRO A 14 -6.13 5.23 -10.62
N LEU A 15 -5.19 4.32 -10.32
CA LEU A 15 -4.92 3.89 -8.94
C LEU A 15 -4.79 5.11 -8.02
N GLU A 16 -4.12 6.16 -8.50
CA GLU A 16 -3.97 7.45 -7.84
C GLU A 16 -5.32 8.07 -7.45
N LEU A 17 -6.31 8.09 -8.36
CA LEU A 17 -7.64 8.62 -8.06
C LEU A 17 -8.42 7.74 -7.07
N LEU A 18 -8.23 6.41 -7.09
CA LEU A 18 -8.85 5.50 -6.13
C LEU A 18 -8.23 5.64 -4.73
N ILE A 19 -6.90 5.56 -4.64
CA ILE A 19 -6.15 5.50 -3.37
C ILE A 19 -6.00 6.86 -2.68
N CYS A 20 -6.07 7.96 -3.44
CA CYS A 20 -6.05 9.31 -2.87
C CYS A 20 -7.42 9.76 -2.37
N SER A 21 -8.48 8.98 -2.63
CA SER A 21 -9.81 9.26 -2.09
C SER A 21 -9.82 9.15 -0.56
N GLU A 22 -10.56 10.04 0.10
CA GLU A 22 -10.73 10.01 1.55
C GLU A 22 -11.45 8.74 2.03
N GLU A 23 -12.33 8.19 1.19
CA GLU A 23 -13.00 6.91 1.43
C GLU A 23 -11.98 5.77 1.53
N PHE A 24 -11.06 5.65 0.55
CA PHE A 24 -10.04 4.61 0.58
C PHE A 24 -9.13 4.73 1.82
N LYS A 25 -8.70 5.94 2.16
CA LYS A 25 -7.87 6.18 3.36
C LYS A 25 -8.63 5.81 4.64
N THR A 26 -9.91 6.14 4.71
CA THR A 26 -10.79 5.80 5.84
C THR A 26 -10.94 4.29 6.00
N GLU A 27 -11.20 3.57 4.92
CA GLU A 27 -11.34 2.11 4.96
C GLU A 27 -10.00 1.41 5.23
N LEU A 28 -8.89 1.95 4.73
CA LEU A 28 -7.56 1.47 5.07
C LEU A 28 -7.30 1.62 6.58
N TYR A 29 -7.57 2.79 7.15
CA TYR A 29 -7.41 3.05 8.58
C TYR A 29 -8.24 2.07 9.43
N ARG A 30 -9.53 1.90 9.09
CA ARG A 30 -10.43 0.95 9.75
C ARG A 30 -9.93 -0.50 9.63
N GLY A 31 -9.47 -0.89 8.44
CA GLY A 31 -8.94 -2.22 8.18
C GLY A 31 -7.73 -2.56 9.03
N LEU A 32 -6.83 -1.59 9.23
CA LEU A 32 -5.64 -1.75 10.08
C LEU A 32 -6.00 -1.87 11.58
N LEU A 33 -7.01 -1.12 12.04
CA LEU A 33 -7.55 -1.28 13.39
C LEU A 33 -8.14 -2.68 13.62
N ILE A 34 -8.92 -3.19 12.66
CA ILE A 34 -9.55 -4.52 12.73
C ILE A 34 -8.51 -5.64 12.68
N LEU A 35 -7.48 -5.52 11.82
CA LEU A 35 -6.35 -6.46 11.81
C LEU A 35 -5.65 -6.51 13.16
N GLY A 36 -5.45 -5.34 13.76
CA GLY A 36 -4.99 -5.15 15.13
C GLY A 36 -3.56 -5.60 15.39
N LYS A 37 -3.07 -5.33 16.61
CA LYS A 37 -1.69 -5.63 17.04
C LYS A 37 -1.20 -7.05 16.77
N LYS A 38 -2.09 -8.05 16.81
CA LYS A 38 -1.73 -9.48 16.64
C LYS A 38 -1.10 -9.79 15.28
N ASN A 39 -1.51 -9.04 14.24
CA ASN A 39 -1.06 -9.22 12.86
C ASN A 39 0.18 -8.38 12.50
N VAL A 40 0.65 -7.54 13.43
CA VAL A 40 1.94 -6.86 13.32
C VAL A 40 3.06 -7.87 13.60
N ARG A 41 4.17 -7.78 12.84
CA ARG A 41 5.35 -8.65 13.09
C ARG A 41 5.89 -8.40 14.48
N LYS A 42 6.40 -9.46 15.13
CA LYS A 42 6.73 -9.44 16.57
C LYS A 42 7.66 -8.28 16.94
N GLU A 43 8.63 -7.99 16.09
CA GLU A 43 9.60 -6.91 16.26
C GLU A 43 8.96 -5.52 16.31
N TYR A 44 7.83 -5.27 15.61
CA TYR A 44 7.19 -3.94 15.54
C TYR A 44 5.94 -3.80 16.42
N ARG A 45 5.49 -4.86 17.09
CA ARG A 45 4.25 -4.85 17.90
C ARG A 45 4.23 -3.80 19.00
N HIS A 46 5.40 -3.43 19.52
CA HIS A 46 5.52 -2.44 20.59
C HIS A 46 5.25 -1.00 20.11
N LEU A 47 5.40 -0.73 18.81
CA LEU A 47 5.14 0.57 18.18
C LEU A 47 3.67 0.74 17.79
N TRP A 48 2.96 -0.35 17.51
CA TRP A 48 1.56 -0.31 17.12
C TRP A 48 0.64 0.09 18.28
N SER A 49 -0.29 1.01 18.00
CA SER A 49 -1.38 1.40 18.88
C SER A 49 -2.62 1.80 18.07
N GLU A 50 -3.79 1.90 18.70
CA GLU A 50 -5.01 2.37 18.03
C GLU A 50 -4.89 3.83 17.54
N LYS A 51 -4.02 4.63 18.15
CA LYS A 51 -3.72 6.00 17.71
C LYS A 51 -2.80 6.05 16.49
N HIS A 52 -2.01 5.00 16.29
CA HIS A 52 -1.04 4.88 15.20
C HIS A 52 -1.13 3.48 14.58
N PRO A 53 -2.23 3.18 13.86
CA PRO A 53 -2.51 1.84 13.39
C PRO A 53 -1.66 1.42 12.19
N TYR A 54 -0.88 2.33 11.60
CA TYR A 54 -0.01 2.06 10.45
C TYR A 54 1.35 1.46 10.86
N PHE A 55 1.81 1.66 12.09
CA PHE A 55 3.08 1.11 12.56
C PHE A 55 3.16 -0.41 12.40
N GLY A 56 4.23 -0.86 11.73
CA GLY A 56 4.47 -2.29 11.46
C GLY A 56 3.59 -2.89 10.36
N TYR A 57 2.77 -2.06 9.68
CA TYR A 57 1.98 -2.43 8.50
C TYR A 57 2.48 -1.84 7.19
N CYS A 58 3.53 -1.00 7.18
CA CYS A 58 4.07 -0.39 5.96
C CYS A 58 4.31 -1.40 4.82
N TYR A 59 4.84 -2.59 5.13
CA TYR A 59 4.98 -3.67 4.14
C TYR A 59 3.62 -4.16 3.60
N VAL A 60 2.64 -4.38 4.48
CA VAL A 60 1.31 -4.90 4.13
C VAL A 60 0.57 -3.89 3.24
N VAL A 61 0.64 -2.61 3.59
CA VAL A 61 0.06 -1.51 2.80
C VAL A 61 0.76 -1.40 1.45
N THR A 62 2.09 -1.45 1.42
CA THR A 62 2.87 -1.41 0.17
C THR A 62 2.54 -2.61 -0.73
N GLU A 63 2.41 -3.80 -0.17
CA GLU A 63 2.03 -5.01 -0.91
C GLU A 63 0.61 -4.89 -1.47
N LEU A 64 -0.34 -4.37 -0.69
CA LEU A 64 -1.70 -4.09 -1.15
C LEU A 64 -1.68 -3.16 -2.38
N LEU A 65 -1.01 -2.02 -2.26
CA LEU A 65 -0.89 -1.03 -3.33
C LEU A 65 -0.22 -1.60 -4.58
N TYR A 66 0.85 -2.38 -4.40
CA TYR A 66 1.53 -3.06 -5.50
C TYR A 66 0.57 -3.96 -6.29
N HIS A 67 -0.25 -4.75 -5.62
CA HIS A 67 -1.19 -5.63 -6.31
C HIS A 67 -2.43 -4.91 -6.88
N LEU A 68 -2.98 -3.91 -6.19
CA LEU A 68 -4.08 -3.08 -6.71
C LEU A 68 -3.65 -2.28 -7.96
N SER A 69 -2.37 -1.97 -8.08
CA SER A 69 -1.81 -1.26 -9.24
C SER A 69 -1.58 -2.13 -10.49
N ASP A 70 -1.98 -3.40 -10.48
CA ASP A 70 -1.52 -4.41 -11.44
C ASP A 70 0.02 -4.47 -11.53
N LYS A 71 0.72 -4.27 -10.40
CA LYS A 71 2.19 -4.30 -10.31
C LYS A 71 2.89 -3.19 -11.11
N ARG A 72 2.19 -2.09 -11.42
CA ARG A 72 2.74 -0.93 -12.15
C ARG A 72 3.56 0.03 -11.28
N VAL A 73 3.39 0.00 -9.96
CA VAL A 73 4.20 0.80 -9.02
C VAL A 73 5.47 0.06 -8.59
N THR A 74 6.50 0.80 -8.20
CA THR A 74 7.78 0.24 -7.76
C THR A 74 7.88 0.22 -6.24
N PRO A 75 7.94 -0.96 -5.57
CA PRO A 75 8.17 -1.03 -4.14
C PRO A 75 9.56 -0.51 -3.77
N LYS A 76 9.64 0.28 -2.69
CA LYS A 76 10.85 0.91 -2.19
C LYS A 76 10.96 0.72 -0.68
N VAL A 77 12.20 0.78 -0.17
CA VAL A 77 12.50 0.64 1.25
C VAL A 77 13.47 1.70 1.71
N ILE A 78 13.17 2.33 2.84
CA ILE A 78 14.04 3.26 3.56
C ILE A 78 14.48 2.58 4.86
N PRO A 79 15.79 2.56 5.19
CA PRO A 79 16.24 2.17 6.52
C PRO A 79 15.84 3.24 7.54
N THR A 80 15.33 2.83 8.70
CA THR A 80 14.96 3.73 9.81
C THR A 80 15.61 3.24 11.10
N ASP A 81 15.65 4.07 12.13
CA ASP A 81 16.18 3.69 13.44
C ASP A 81 15.38 2.52 14.05
N GLU A 82 14.08 2.44 13.76
CA GLU A 82 13.17 1.38 14.18
C GLU A 82 13.19 0.15 13.25
N GLY A 83 13.92 0.21 12.13
CA GLY A 83 14.08 -0.90 11.19
C GLY A 83 13.99 -0.48 9.73
N LYS A 84 12.84 -0.76 9.09
CA LYS A 84 12.63 -0.51 7.66
C LYS A 84 11.24 0.03 7.42
N HIS A 85 11.15 1.10 6.63
CA HIS A 85 9.90 1.62 6.14
C HIS A 85 9.70 1.26 4.66
N TRP A 86 8.49 0.81 4.33
CA TRP A 86 8.13 0.38 2.97
C TRP A 86 7.11 1.36 2.39
N TYR A 87 7.29 1.69 1.12
CA TYR A 87 6.38 2.54 0.34
C TYR A 87 6.44 2.13 -1.14
N VAL A 88 5.59 2.73 -1.98
CA VAL A 88 5.67 2.54 -3.44
C VAL A 88 6.05 3.86 -4.12
N GLU A 89 6.80 3.77 -5.20
CA GLU A 89 7.08 4.86 -6.13
C GLU A 89 6.16 4.71 -7.34
N LEU A 90 5.46 5.79 -7.68
CA LEU A 90 4.57 5.88 -8.83
C LEU A 90 5.38 5.92 -10.14
N SER A 91 4.70 5.71 -11.27
CA SER A 91 5.36 5.70 -12.58
C SER A 91 6.02 7.04 -12.97
N ASN A 92 5.56 8.14 -12.37
CA ASN A 92 6.12 9.48 -12.53
C ASN A 92 7.30 9.78 -11.58
N GLY A 93 7.69 8.82 -10.74
CA GLY A 93 8.79 8.98 -9.78
C GLY A 93 8.37 9.51 -8.40
N GLU A 94 7.11 9.88 -8.21
CA GLU A 94 6.63 10.40 -6.92
C GLU A 94 6.44 9.27 -5.90
N PRO A 95 6.80 9.48 -4.62
CA PRO A 95 6.51 8.53 -3.55
C PRO A 95 5.03 8.55 -3.19
N LEU A 96 4.44 7.35 -3.05
CA LEU A 96 3.14 7.14 -2.46
C LEU A 96 3.28 6.28 -1.21
N ASP A 97 2.89 6.86 -0.08
CA ASP A 97 3.05 6.24 1.24
C ASP A 97 1.82 6.50 2.11
N LEU A 98 0.90 5.52 2.11
CA LEU A 98 -0.31 5.57 2.93
C LEU A 98 -0.08 5.10 4.37
N ALA A 99 1.13 4.62 4.70
CA ALA A 99 1.50 4.17 6.03
C ALA A 99 2.50 5.13 6.70
N LYS A 100 2.53 6.39 6.24
CA LYS A 100 3.42 7.42 6.73
C LYS A 100 2.96 7.89 8.12
N ASP A 101 3.67 7.46 9.15
CA ASP A 101 3.49 7.95 10.53
C ASP A 101 4.49 9.06 10.93
N GLN A 102 5.53 9.29 10.10
CA GLN A 102 6.58 10.30 10.33
C GLN A 102 7.15 10.81 9.00
N GLU A 103 7.98 11.85 9.05
CA GLU A 103 8.71 12.34 7.87
C GLU A 103 9.83 11.38 7.46
N TYR A 104 9.96 11.13 6.16
CA TYR A 104 10.97 10.26 5.57
C TYR A 104 11.68 10.96 4.43
N ASP A 105 13.00 10.76 4.33
CA ASP A 105 13.77 11.15 3.16
C ASP A 105 13.66 10.07 2.06
N TYR A 106 12.62 10.20 1.21
CA TYR A 106 12.37 9.26 0.12
C TYR A 106 13.48 9.22 -0.95
N SER A 107 14.40 10.20 -0.98
CA SER A 107 15.55 10.17 -1.90
C SER A 107 16.52 9.02 -1.58
N THR A 108 16.51 8.52 -0.34
CA THR A 108 17.35 7.40 0.12
C THR A 108 16.72 6.03 -0.15
N GLY A 109 15.51 5.99 -0.71
CA GLY A 109 14.74 4.77 -0.91
C GLY A 109 15.35 3.81 -1.92
N VAL A 110 15.57 2.57 -1.51
CA VAL A 110 16.14 1.51 -2.36
C VAL A 110 15.03 0.69 -3.01
N LYS A 111 15.06 0.57 -4.34
CA LYS A 111 14.12 -0.27 -5.11
C LYS A 111 14.19 -1.72 -4.65
N ARG A 112 13.02 -2.34 -4.44
CA ARG A 112 12.87 -3.77 -4.19
C ARG A 112 12.06 -4.41 -5.31
N SER A 113 12.70 -5.31 -6.06
CA SER A 113 12.07 -6.08 -7.13
C SER A 113 11.28 -7.31 -6.65
N PHE A 114 11.34 -7.64 -5.36
CA PHE A 114 10.89 -8.93 -4.83
C PHE A 114 9.53 -8.94 -4.14
N MET A 115 8.64 -7.95 -4.38
CA MET A 115 7.27 -8.13 -3.88
C MET A 115 6.72 -9.46 -4.41
N THR A 116 6.09 -10.20 -3.51
CA THR A 116 5.60 -11.56 -3.73
C THR A 116 4.70 -11.62 -4.97
N GLN A 117 4.74 -12.75 -5.69
CA GLN A 117 3.89 -12.91 -6.88
C GLN A 117 2.40 -12.86 -6.53
N THR A 118 2.06 -13.31 -5.32
CA THR A 118 0.72 -13.32 -4.73
C THR A 118 0.73 -12.60 -3.39
N MET A 119 -0.39 -11.96 -3.04
CA MET A 119 -0.54 -11.29 -1.75
C MET A 119 -0.30 -12.24 -0.58
N SER A 120 0.45 -11.77 0.42
CA SER A 120 0.59 -12.45 1.71
C SER A 120 -0.76 -12.59 2.42
N ALA A 121 -0.84 -13.52 3.40
CA ALA A 121 -2.08 -13.76 4.15
C ALA A 121 -2.61 -12.49 4.85
N ARG A 122 -1.72 -11.66 5.40
CA ARG A 122 -2.09 -10.40 6.07
C ARG A 122 -2.67 -9.39 5.10
N THR A 123 -2.10 -9.30 3.90
CA THR A 123 -2.57 -8.39 2.85
C THR A 123 -3.90 -8.84 2.26
N LYS A 124 -4.10 -10.16 2.08
CA LYS A 124 -5.41 -10.71 1.70
C LYS A 124 -6.48 -10.39 2.74
N GLN A 125 -6.17 -10.57 4.02
CA GLN A 125 -7.08 -10.24 5.10
C GLN A 125 -7.40 -8.74 5.14
N LEU A 126 -6.40 -7.86 4.93
CA LEU A 126 -6.64 -6.42 4.81
C LEU A 126 -7.60 -6.10 3.67
N LYS A 127 -7.33 -6.64 2.48
CA LYS A 127 -8.14 -6.46 1.27
C LYS A 127 -9.60 -6.86 1.50
N GLU A 128 -9.82 -8.00 2.14
CA GLU A 128 -11.15 -8.52 2.47
C GLU A 128 -11.89 -7.59 3.46
N ILE A 129 -11.23 -7.11 4.51
CA ILE A 129 -11.83 -6.18 5.47
C ILE A 129 -12.23 -4.86 4.78
N MET A 130 -11.43 -4.40 3.82
CA MET A 130 -11.72 -3.18 3.04
C MET A 130 -12.80 -3.39 1.96
N GLY A 131 -13.29 -4.61 1.74
CA GLY A 131 -14.29 -4.91 0.72
C GLY A 131 -13.78 -4.83 -0.74
N LEU A 132 -12.47 -5.01 -0.96
CA LEU A 132 -11.80 -4.91 -2.26
C LEU A 132 -11.60 -6.26 -2.96
#